data_AF-B7LTT1-F1
#
_entry.id   AF-B7LTT1-F1
#
_cell.length_a   1.000
_cell.length_b   1.000
_cell.length_c   1.000
_cell.angle_alpha   90.00
_cell.angle_beta   90.00
_cell.angle_gamma   90.00
#
_symmetry.space_group_name_H-M   'P 1'
#
loop_
_entity.id
_entity.type
_entity.pdbx_description
1 polymer ?
#
loop_
_entity_poly.entity_id
_entity_poly.type
_entity_poly.pdbx_seq_one_letter_code
_entity_poly.pdbx_strand_id
1 'polypeptide(L)'
;MSTISRNELVFRYETLEDSLRDTLSNEQLRALIDIYVLALDNYERDIMDAISLYINEYGNDDTKKYMMELIEKKNDAYLKQELNYLINLI
;
A
#
# COMPACT_ATOMS: atom_id res chain seq x y z
N MET A 1 2.15 -17.56 5.95
CA MET A 1 2.45 -16.30 5.23
C MET A 1 2.66 -16.66 3.78
N SER A 2 1.84 -16.14 2.86
CA SER A 2 2.04 -16.36 1.43
C SER A 2 3.18 -15.47 0.96
N THR A 3 4.36 -16.05 0.77
CA THR A 3 5.48 -15.39 0.10
C THR A 3 5.16 -15.31 -1.39
N ILE A 4 4.76 -14.13 -1.85
CA ILE A 4 4.72 -13.78 -3.27
C ILE A 4 6.16 -13.63 -3.77
N SER A 5 6.46 -14.04 -5.01
CA SER A 5 7.80 -13.81 -5.55
C SER A 5 8.02 -12.32 -5.81
N ARG A 6 9.27 -11.84 -5.65
CA ARG A 6 9.63 -10.45 -5.98
C ARG A 6 9.17 -10.04 -7.38
N ASN A 7 9.39 -10.89 -8.39
CA ASN A 7 8.98 -10.62 -9.77
C ASN A 7 7.47 -10.46 -9.91
N GLU A 8 6.69 -11.26 -9.18
CA GLU A 8 5.23 -11.15 -9.20
C GLU A 8 4.76 -9.88 -8.49
N LEU A 9 5.41 -9.47 -7.40
CA LEU A 9 5.12 -8.22 -6.70
C LEU A 9 5.44 -7.00 -7.59
N VAL A 10 6.60 -6.97 -8.22
CA VAL A 10 6.99 -5.93 -9.19
C VAL A 10 5.98 -5.86 -10.33
N PHE A 11 5.64 -7.00 -10.93
CA PHE A 11 4.67 -7.06 -12.03
C PHE A 11 3.30 -6.49 -11.63
N ARG A 12 2.81 -6.81 -10.42
CA ARG A 12 1.55 -6.26 -9.90
C ARG A 12 1.63 -4.76 -9.69
N TYR A 13 2.74 -4.26 -9.15
CA TYR A 13 2.97 -2.83 -8.97
C TYR A 13 2.98 -2.09 -10.31
N GLU A 14 3.82 -2.50 -11.26
CA GLU A 14 3.95 -1.86 -12.58
C GLU A 14 2.61 -1.88 -13.34
N THR A 15 1.89 -3.00 -13.29
CA THR A 15 0.56 -3.12 -13.92
C THR A 15 -0.43 -2.11 -13.34
N LEU A 16 -0.42 -1.93 -12.02
CA LEU A 16 -1.31 -0.97 -11.38
C LEU A 16 -0.88 0.47 -11.67
N GLU A 17 0.41 0.76 -11.58
CA GLU A 17 1.00 2.08 -11.85
C GLU A 17 0.70 2.56 -13.28
N ASP A 18 0.83 1.68 -14.28
CA ASP A 18 0.49 1.99 -15.67
C ASP A 18 -0.99 2.35 -15.87
N SER A 19 -1.87 1.89 -14.97
CA SER A 19 -3.30 2.19 -15.00
C SER A 19 -3.67 3.55 -14.39
N LEU A 20 -2.73 4.25 -13.75
CA LEU A 20 -3.00 5.48 -13.00
C LEU A 20 -3.03 6.76 -13.87
N ARG A 21 -2.98 6.63 -15.21
CA ARG A 21 -2.63 7.71 -16.16
C ARG A 21 -3.46 9.00 -16.13
N ASP A 22 -4.71 8.96 -15.68
CA ASP A 22 -5.62 10.12 -15.77
C ASP A 22 -6.12 10.64 -14.42
N THR A 23 -6.49 9.77 -13.47
CA THR A 23 -6.89 10.13 -12.10
C THR A 23 -6.77 8.92 -11.18
N LEU A 24 -6.19 9.08 -9.99
CA LEU A 24 -6.14 8.02 -8.98
C LEU A 24 -7.48 7.92 -8.24
N SER A 25 -8.18 6.81 -8.38
CA SER A 25 -9.40 6.51 -7.62
C SER A 25 -9.09 5.93 -6.24
N ASN A 26 -10.04 6.00 -5.30
CA ASN A 26 -9.92 5.34 -4.00
C ASN A 26 -9.72 3.82 -4.14
N GLU A 27 -10.32 3.18 -5.15
CA GLU A 27 -10.11 1.75 -5.41
C GLU A 27 -8.67 1.44 -5.80
N GLN A 28 -8.08 2.24 -6.70
CA GLN A 28 -6.68 2.11 -7.08
C GLN A 28 -5.74 2.40 -5.92
N LEU A 29 -6.05 3.40 -5.08
CA LEU A 29 -5.23 3.71 -3.91
C LEU A 29 -5.28 2.59 -2.86
N ARG A 30 -6.45 1.96 -2.66
CA ARG A 30 -6.56 0.75 -1.83
C ARG A 30 -5.76 -0.41 -2.39
N ALA A 31 -5.79 -0.61 -3.72
CA ALA A 31 -4.98 -1.64 -4.37
C ALA A 31 -3.47 -1.37 -4.21
N LEU A 32 -3.03 -0.10 -4.26
CA LEU A 32 -1.65 0.27 -3.93
C LEU A 32 -1.33 -0.09 -2.47
N ILE A 33 -2.23 0.19 -1.52
CA ILE A 33 -2.03 -0.19 -0.11
C ILE A 33 -1.92 -1.71 0.05
N ASP A 34 -2.73 -2.50 -0.64
CA ASP A 34 -2.60 -3.97 -0.63
C ASP A 34 -1.21 -4.41 -1.13
N ILE A 35 -0.70 -3.77 -2.19
CA ILE A 35 0.67 -4.01 -2.69
C ILE A 35 1.71 -3.55 -1.67
N TYR A 36 1.51 -2.42 -0.98
CA TYR A 36 2.40 -1.95 0.09
C TYR A 36 2.53 -2.99 1.20
N VAL A 37 1.40 -3.57 1.63
CA VAL A 37 1.41 -4.62 2.65
C VAL A 37 2.17 -5.86 2.17
N LEU A 38 2.01 -6.24 0.89
CA LEU A 38 2.80 -7.33 0.30
C LEU A 38 4.29 -6.99 0.22
N ALA A 39 4.63 -5.75 -0.14
CA ALA A 39 6.01 -5.27 -0.20
C ALA A 39 6.66 -5.26 1.18
N LEU A 40 5.90 -4.90 2.21
CA LEU A 40 6.34 -4.97 3.60
C LEU A 40 6.68 -6.40 4.02
N ASP A 41 5.79 -7.36 3.72
CA ASP A 41 6.00 -8.78 4.01
C ASP A 41 7.22 -9.37 3.26
N ASN A 42 7.67 -8.74 2.16
CA ASN A 42 8.79 -9.17 1.33
C ASN A 42 10.03 -8.26 1.43
N TYR A 43 10.02 -7.25 2.29
CA TYR A 43 11.10 -6.26 2.44
C TYR A 43 11.47 -5.50 1.15
N GLU A 44 10.51 -5.33 0.22
CA GLU A 44 10.72 -4.59 -1.04
C GLU A 44 10.54 -3.08 -0.82
N ARG A 45 11.58 -2.46 -0.25
CA ARG A 45 11.58 -1.04 0.14
C ARG A 45 11.31 -0.08 -1.02
N ASP A 46 11.83 -0.35 -2.21
CA ASP A 46 11.64 0.54 -3.37
C ASP A 46 10.15 0.69 -3.72
N ILE A 47 9.38 -0.40 -3.62
CA ILE A 47 7.93 -0.40 -3.87
C ILE A 47 7.18 0.28 -2.72
N MET A 48 7.61 0.04 -1.48
CA MET A 48 7.02 0.71 -0.30
C MET A 48 7.18 2.24 -0.40
N ASP A 49 8.36 2.73 -0.74
CA ASP A 49 8.65 4.16 -0.87
C ASP A 49 7.80 4.79 -1.98
N ALA A 50 7.71 4.14 -3.15
CA ALA A 50 6.90 4.62 -4.26
C ALA A 50 5.41 4.72 -3.89
N ILE A 51 4.85 3.70 -3.25
CA ILE A 51 3.45 3.71 -2.82
C ILE A 51 3.19 4.74 -1.71
N SER A 52 4.15 4.95 -0.82
CA SER A 52 4.04 5.98 0.23
C SER A 52 3.87 7.38 -0.35
N LEU A 53 4.49 7.67 -1.50
CA LEU A 53 4.30 8.93 -2.23
C LEU A 53 2.85 9.08 -2.72
N TYR A 54 2.28 8.03 -3.32
CA TYR A 54 0.88 8.03 -3.75
C TYR A 54 -0.09 8.22 -2.57
N ILE A 55 0.16 7.54 -1.45
CA ILE A 55 -0.67 7.67 -0.24
C ILE A 55 -0.58 9.08 0.33
N ASN A 56 0.62 9.67 0.37
CA ASN A 56 0.81 11.02 0.88
C ASN A 56 0.18 12.10 -0.01
N GLU A 57 0.19 11.92 -1.34
CA GLU A 57 -0.33 12.90 -2.28
C GLU A 57 -1.85 12.80 -2.48
N TYR A 58 -2.41 11.59 -2.45
CA TYR A 58 -3.81 11.33 -2.80
C TYR A 58 -4.65 10.73 -1.65
N GLY A 59 -4.02 10.48 -0.50
CA GLY A 59 -4.69 9.94 0.68
C GLY A 59 -5.84 10.81 1.14
N ASN A 60 -6.92 10.16 1.59
CA ASN A 60 -8.07 10.83 2.16
C ASN A 60 -8.71 9.96 3.26
N ASP A 61 -9.86 10.39 3.78
CA ASP A 61 -10.55 9.69 4.88
C ASP A 61 -10.93 8.24 4.52
N ASP A 62 -11.22 7.95 3.25
CA ASP A 62 -11.48 6.58 2.78
C ASP A 62 -10.23 5.71 2.90
N THR A 63 -9.08 6.27 2.49
CA THR A 63 -7.76 5.65 2.61
C THR A 63 -7.40 5.38 4.08
N LYS A 64 -7.59 6.37 4.95
CA LYS A 64 -7.37 6.23 6.41
C LYS A 64 -8.20 5.10 6.98
N LYS A 65 -9.51 5.09 6.69
CA LYS A 65 -10.42 4.05 7.15
C LYS A 65 -9.98 2.67 6.69
N TYR A 66 -9.60 2.54 5.42
CA TYR A 66 -9.15 1.26 4.87
C TYR A 66 -7.87 0.75 5.54
N MET A 67 -6.88 1.61 5.77
CA MET A 67 -5.66 1.24 6.49
C MET A 67 -5.95 0.81 7.94
N MET A 68 -6.87 1.49 8.64
CA MET A 68 -7.29 1.09 9.99
C MET A 68 -7.93 -0.31 9.98
N GLU A 69 -8.78 -0.61 9.00
CA GLU A 69 -9.37 -1.96 8.85
C GLU A 69 -8.31 -3.04 8.58
N LEU A 70 -7.25 -2.72 7.82
CA LEU A 70 -6.13 -3.65 7.58
C LEU A 70 -5.33 -3.94 8.86
N ILE A 71 -5.06 -2.91 9.67
CA ILE A 71 -4.38 -3.04 10.96
C ILE A 71 -5.16 -3.99 11.88
N GLU A 72 -6.48 -3.83 11.97
CA GLU A 72 -7.33 -4.68 12.80
C GLU A 72 -7.38 -6.13 12.30
N LYS A 73 -7.40 -6.34 10.97
CA LYS A 73 -7.51 -7.69 10.38
C LYS A 73 -6.23 -8.50 10.48
N LYS A 74 -5.05 -7.89 10.28
CA LYS A 74 -3.78 -8.63 10.15
C LYS A 74 -3.08 -8.91 11.48
N ASN A 75 -3.41 -8.20 12.56
CA ASN A 75 -2.78 -8.35 13.89
C ASN A 75 -1.24 -8.44 13.82
N ASP A 76 -0.63 -7.60 12.98
CA ASP A 76 0.82 -7.55 12.78
C ASP A 76 1.34 -6.22 13.33
N ALA A 77 2.28 -6.30 14.27
CA ALA A 77 2.81 -5.13 14.97
C ALA A 77 3.65 -4.23 14.05
N TYR A 78 4.37 -4.82 13.10
CA TYR A 78 5.21 -4.08 12.17
C TYR A 78 4.35 -3.37 11.12
N LEU A 79 3.39 -4.07 10.53
CA LEU A 79 2.36 -3.47 9.67
C LEU A 79 1.62 -2.34 10.37
N LYS A 80 1.22 -2.55 11.63
CA LYS A 80 0.54 -1.53 12.43
C LYS A 80 1.41 -0.29 12.59
N GLN A 81 2.70 -0.44 12.83
CA GLN A 81 3.61 0.70 12.95
C GLN A 81 3.68 1.48 11.63
N GLU A 82 3.90 0.78 10.52
CA GLU A 82 4.06 1.39 9.19
C GLU A 82 2.79 2.08 8.71
N LEU A 83 1.63 1.43 8.81
CA LEU A 83 0.36 2.03 8.38
C LEU A 83 -0.04 3.20 9.28
N ASN A 84 0.25 3.18 10.59
CA ASN A 84 0.00 4.34 11.44
C ASN A 84 0.89 5.53 11.08
N TYR A 85 2.13 5.29 10.65
CA TYR A 85 2.99 6.36 10.15
C TYR A 85 2.35 7.03 8.92
N LEU A 86 1.91 6.24 7.94
CA LEU A 86 1.24 6.75 6.74
C LEU A 86 -0.08 7.46 7.04
N ILE A 87 -0.91 6.93 7.94
CA ILE A 87 -2.16 7.57 8.36
C ILE A 87 -1.93 8.99 8.91
N ASN A 88 -0.80 9.22 9.60
CA ASN A 88 -0.48 10.54 10.17
C ASN A 88 0.06 11.55 9.13
N LEU A 89 0.40 11.08 7.93
CA LEU A 89 0.85 11.94 6.82
C LEU A 89 -0.30 12.45 5.96
N ILE A 90 -1.42 11.71 5.94
CA ILE A 90 -2.68 12.09 5.30
C ILE A 90 -3.45 13.08 6.18
#